data_AF-A0A4R8BDK5-F1
#
_entry.id   AF-A0A4R8BDK5-F1
#
_cell.length_a   1.000
_cell.length_b   1.000
_cell.length_c   1.000
_cell.angle_alpha   90.00
_cell.angle_beta   90.00
_cell.angle_gamma   90.00
#
_symmetry.space_group_name_H-M   'P 1'
#
loop_
_entity.id
_entity.type
_entity.pdbx_description
1 polymer ?
#
loop_
_entity_poly.entity_id
_entity_poly.type
_entity_poly.pdbx_seq_one_letter_code
_entity_poly.pdbx_strand_id
1 'polypeptide(L)'
;MKNYTSFLFLFLILSCNNKQSQVQQINPNELHINTIVHDSLTSEQIEKIKTIHNVFAEVDKSSLEQTITDFKRDLHPESEIEIWLQMANAYEGYLSKNKKNLEEKKEVFKLILSRSMQSTEETIKNTDLKYLSKEDAEEVLSFYTNVPKPLTVEHK
;
A
#
# COMPACT_ATOMS: atom_id res chain seq x y z
N MET A 1 39.55 9.27 58.45
CA MET A 1 39.85 10.07 57.24
C MET A 1 39.41 9.22 56.04
N LYS A 2 38.23 9.47 55.44
CA LYS A 2 38.06 10.23 54.18
C LYS A 2 38.97 9.64 53.07
N ASN A 3 38.46 8.99 52.02
CA ASN A 3 37.50 9.53 51.05
C ASN A 3 36.80 8.44 50.21
N TYR A 4 35.58 8.79 49.81
CA TYR A 4 34.73 8.14 48.83
C TYR A 4 35.35 8.16 47.44
N THR A 5 35.30 7.05 46.71
CA THR A 5 35.42 7.02 45.25
C THR A 5 34.13 6.50 44.65
N SER A 6 33.23 7.45 44.42
CA SER A 6 32.11 7.33 43.50
C SER A 6 32.67 7.22 42.08
N PHE A 7 32.39 6.13 41.36
CA PHE A 7 32.59 6.06 39.92
C PHE A 7 31.24 6.27 39.25
N LEU A 8 31.08 7.48 38.71
CA LEU A 8 29.91 7.97 38.00
C LEU A 8 29.69 7.10 36.75
N PHE A 9 28.55 6.40 36.68
CA PHE A 9 28.09 5.76 35.45
C PHE A 9 27.65 6.87 34.47
N LEU A 10 28.50 7.23 33.52
CA LEU A 10 28.16 8.15 32.45
C LEU A 10 27.33 7.40 31.40
N PHE A 11 26.01 7.32 31.61
CA PHE A 11 25.07 6.93 30.55
C PHE A 11 25.02 8.05 29.51
N LEU A 12 25.81 7.93 28.45
CA LEU A 12 25.61 8.67 27.21
C LEU A 12 24.33 8.13 26.54
N ILE A 13 23.19 8.67 26.93
CA ILE A 13 21.96 8.58 26.15
C ILE A 13 22.18 9.35 24.85
N LEU A 14 22.66 8.64 23.83
CA LEU A 14 22.54 9.04 22.43
C LEU A 14 21.04 9.12 22.13
N SER A 15 20.47 10.31 22.32
CA SER A 15 19.12 10.62 21.87
C SER A 15 19.15 10.66 20.35
N CYS A 16 18.91 9.52 19.71
CA CYS A 16 18.48 9.49 18.32
C CYS A 16 17.16 10.26 18.27
N ASN A 17 17.18 11.48 17.75
CA ASN A 17 15.99 12.20 17.31
C ASN A 17 15.39 11.42 16.13
N ASN A 18 14.67 10.35 16.44
CA ASN A 18 13.89 9.61 15.48
C ASN A 18 12.70 10.51 15.15
N LYS A 19 12.78 11.26 14.04
CA LYS A 19 11.63 11.95 13.48
C LYS A 19 10.64 10.86 13.07
N GLN A 20 9.77 10.48 13.99
CA GLN A 20 8.78 9.45 13.76
C GLN A 20 7.73 10.03 12.82
N SER A 21 7.76 9.61 11.56
CA SER A 21 6.73 9.94 10.58
C SER A 21 5.37 9.48 11.11
N GLN A 22 4.42 10.41 11.23
CA GLN A 22 3.07 10.12 11.71
C GLN A 22 2.20 9.67 10.53
N VAL A 23 1.54 8.51 10.68
CA VAL A 23 0.52 8.06 9.72
C VAL A 23 -0.75 8.85 9.97
N GLN A 24 -1.30 9.46 8.91
CA GLN A 24 -2.53 10.22 8.97
C GLN A 24 -3.45 9.86 7.80
N GLN A 25 -4.76 10.00 8.02
CA GLN A 25 -5.75 9.91 6.95
C GLN A 25 -5.78 11.23 6.19
N ILE A 26 -5.67 11.16 4.86
CA ILE A 26 -5.72 12.33 3.96
C ILE A 26 -6.82 12.08 2.95
N ASN A 27 -7.60 13.12 2.61
CA ASN A 27 -8.54 13.05 1.51
C ASN A 27 -7.76 12.91 0.19
N PRO A 28 -7.96 11.85 -0.61
CA PRO A 28 -7.21 11.66 -1.86
C PRO A 28 -7.32 12.83 -2.83
N ASN A 29 -8.40 13.63 -2.76
CA ASN A 29 -8.57 14.83 -3.60
C ASN A 29 -7.65 15.99 -3.23
N GLU A 30 -7.01 15.93 -2.06
CA GLU A 30 -6.01 16.91 -1.60
C GLU A 30 -4.60 16.50 -2.02
N LEU A 31 -4.43 15.30 -2.58
CA LEU A 31 -3.13 14.82 -3.05
C LEU A 31 -2.82 15.39 -4.44
N HIS A 32 -1.60 15.90 -4.57
CA HIS A 32 -1.04 16.26 -5.87
C HIS A 32 -0.21 15.09 -6.39
N ILE A 33 -0.59 14.56 -7.55
CA ILE A 33 0.16 13.50 -8.22
C ILE A 33 1.54 14.02 -8.60
N ASN A 34 2.57 13.19 -8.38
CA ASN A 34 3.95 13.56 -8.69
C ASN A 34 4.16 13.73 -10.21
N THR A 35 5.19 14.50 -10.60
CA THR A 35 5.63 14.55 -11.99
C THR A 35 6.23 13.20 -12.42
N ILE A 36 6.49 13.02 -13.71
CA ILE A 36 7.26 11.86 -14.16
C ILE A 36 8.68 12.05 -13.64
N VAL A 37 9.17 11.10 -12.85
CA VAL A 37 10.53 11.15 -12.27
C VAL A 37 11.46 10.09 -12.88
N HIS A 38 10.90 9.09 -13.57
CA HIS A 38 11.64 8.11 -14.36
C HIS A 38 11.34 8.27 -15.84
N ASP A 39 12.36 8.50 -16.68
CA ASP A 39 12.16 8.61 -18.13
C ASP A 39 11.75 7.28 -18.77
N SER A 40 12.23 6.17 -18.21
CA SER A 40 11.96 4.80 -18.66
C SER A 40 11.92 3.83 -17.49
N LEU A 41 11.18 2.73 -17.67
CA LEU A 41 11.21 1.55 -16.78
C LEU A 41 11.95 0.41 -17.50
N THR A 42 12.49 -0.53 -16.74
CA THR A 42 13.14 -1.71 -17.34
C THR A 42 12.11 -2.60 -18.04
N SER A 43 12.55 -3.42 -19.01
CA SER A 43 11.64 -4.36 -19.67
C SER A 43 10.98 -5.32 -18.67
N GLU A 44 11.71 -5.74 -17.63
CA GLU A 44 11.17 -6.59 -16.57
C GLU A 44 10.04 -5.89 -15.79
N GLN A 45 10.24 -4.62 -15.43
CA GLN A 45 9.21 -3.81 -14.77
C GLN A 45 7.97 -3.67 -15.64
N ILE A 46 8.16 -3.40 -16.94
CA ILE A 46 7.05 -3.29 -17.89
C ILE A 46 6.25 -4.60 -17.98
N GLU A 47 6.89 -5.76 -17.98
CA GLU A 47 6.16 -7.04 -17.97
C GLU A 47 5.37 -7.24 -16.67
N LYS A 48 5.95 -6.93 -15.51
CA LYS A 48 5.22 -6.97 -14.23
C LYS A 48 4.01 -6.02 -14.23
N ILE A 49 4.17 -4.81 -14.79
CA ILE A 49 3.09 -3.82 -14.91
C ILE A 49 1.97 -4.32 -15.84
N LYS A 50 2.30 -5.00 -16.94
CA LYS A 50 1.29 -5.63 -17.81
C LYS A 50 0.49 -6.68 -17.06
N THR A 51 1.15 -7.50 -16.23
CA THR A 51 0.47 -8.47 -15.37
C THR A 51 -0.50 -7.77 -14.41
N ILE A 52 -0.04 -6.76 -13.69
CA ILE A 52 -0.88 -5.96 -12.77
C ILE A 52 -2.10 -5.39 -13.51
N HIS A 53 -1.86 -4.73 -14.65
CA HIS A 53 -2.90 -4.11 -15.47
C HIS A 53 -3.96 -5.12 -15.90
N ASN A 54 -3.53 -6.30 -16.39
CA ASN A 54 -4.45 -7.33 -16.85
C ASN A 54 -5.32 -7.90 -15.71
N VAL A 55 -4.76 -8.09 -14.52
CA VAL A 55 -5.50 -8.60 -13.35
C VAL A 55 -6.62 -7.63 -12.95
N PHE A 56 -6.37 -6.32 -13.05
CA PHE A 56 -7.31 -5.29 -12.62
C PHE A 56 -8.17 -4.70 -13.75
N ALA A 57 -7.99 -5.08 -15.01
CA ALA A 57 -8.67 -4.47 -16.17
C ALA A 57 -10.22 -4.53 -16.11
N GLU A 58 -10.79 -5.47 -15.37
CA GLU A 58 -12.23 -5.51 -15.14
C GLU A 58 -12.72 -4.35 -14.27
N VAL A 59 -11.94 -3.96 -13.26
CA VAL A 59 -12.34 -3.02 -12.19
C VAL A 59 -11.68 -1.64 -12.32
N ASP A 60 -10.51 -1.56 -12.95
CA ASP A 60 -9.81 -0.33 -13.32
C ASP A 60 -9.85 -0.16 -14.84
N LYS A 61 -10.25 1.03 -15.30
CA LYS A 61 -10.42 1.36 -16.73
C LYS A 61 -9.29 2.22 -17.30
N SER A 62 -8.25 2.47 -16.52
CA SER A 62 -7.01 3.07 -16.99
C SER A 62 -6.44 2.25 -18.15
N SER A 63 -5.80 2.90 -19.14
CA SER A 63 -5.09 2.17 -20.21
C SER A 63 -3.74 1.64 -19.71
N LEU A 64 -3.15 0.67 -20.41
CA LEU A 64 -1.81 0.18 -20.07
C LEU A 64 -0.77 1.29 -20.11
N GLU A 65 -0.86 2.22 -21.08
CA GLU A 65 0.03 3.38 -21.18
C GLU A 65 -0.11 4.32 -19.99
N GLN A 66 -1.34 4.52 -19.50
CA GLN A 66 -1.59 5.30 -18.30
C GLN A 66 -1.01 4.60 -17.07
N THR A 67 -1.25 3.29 -16.89
CA THR A 67 -0.67 2.50 -15.80
C THR A 67 0.86 2.57 -15.80
N ILE A 68 1.51 2.40 -16.95
CA ILE A 68 2.97 2.56 -17.08
C ILE A 68 3.40 3.98 -16.73
N THR A 69 2.65 4.99 -17.18
CA THR A 69 2.94 6.40 -16.87
C THR A 69 2.86 6.66 -15.37
N ASP A 70 1.89 6.08 -14.67
CA ASP A 70 1.73 6.25 -13.22
C ASP A 70 2.89 5.61 -12.45
N PHE A 71 3.34 4.42 -12.83
CA PHE A 71 4.55 3.81 -12.23
C PHE A 71 5.83 4.64 -12.48
N LYS A 72 5.89 5.44 -13.55
CA LYS A 72 7.03 6.35 -13.78
C LYS A 72 7.02 7.58 -12.85
N ARG A 73 5.94 7.81 -12.11
CA ARG A 73 5.80 8.91 -11.12
C ARG A 73 6.24 8.49 -9.73
N ASP A 74 6.27 7.18 -9.47
CA ASP A 74 6.68 6.62 -8.20
C ASP A 74 8.15 6.87 -7.93
N LEU A 75 8.49 7.27 -6.71
CA LEU A 75 9.90 7.48 -6.32
C LEU A 75 10.70 6.16 -6.39
N HIS A 76 10.04 5.03 -6.13
CA HIS A 76 10.62 3.69 -6.13
C HIS A 76 9.75 2.69 -6.90
N PRO A 77 9.75 2.71 -8.25
CA PRO A 77 8.83 1.91 -9.06
C PRO A 77 8.90 0.41 -8.77
N GLU A 78 10.10 -0.14 -8.50
CA GLU A 78 10.22 -1.57 -8.17
C GLU A 78 9.45 -1.93 -6.89
N SER A 79 9.57 -1.08 -5.84
CA SER A 79 8.86 -1.30 -4.58
C SER A 79 7.35 -1.17 -4.74
N GLU A 80 6.88 -0.25 -5.59
CA GLU A 80 5.46 -0.12 -5.87
C GLU A 80 4.94 -1.31 -6.68
N ILE A 81 5.68 -1.73 -7.72
CA ILE A 81 5.34 -2.93 -8.51
C ILE A 81 5.21 -4.16 -7.61
N GLU A 82 6.10 -4.34 -6.63
CA GLU A 82 5.99 -5.44 -5.66
C GLU A 82 4.69 -5.40 -4.86
N ILE A 83 4.27 -4.22 -4.38
CA ILE A 83 3.02 -4.03 -3.63
C ILE A 83 1.82 -4.35 -4.53
N TRP A 84 1.79 -3.80 -5.74
CA TRP A 84 0.70 -4.04 -6.70
C TRP A 84 0.61 -5.50 -7.15
N LEU A 85 1.73 -6.22 -7.27
CA LEU A 85 1.73 -7.66 -7.52
C LEU A 85 1.18 -8.45 -6.31
N GLN A 86 1.47 -8.03 -5.09
CA GLN A 86 0.88 -8.64 -3.89
C GLN A 86 -0.63 -8.42 -3.84
N MET A 87 -1.09 -7.21 -4.20
CA MET A 87 -2.51 -6.92 -4.35
C MET A 87 -3.16 -7.80 -5.41
N ALA A 88 -2.52 -7.96 -6.57
CA ALA A 88 -3.01 -8.80 -7.66
C ALA A 88 -3.16 -10.26 -7.22
N ASN A 89 -2.14 -10.80 -6.55
CA ASN A 89 -2.17 -12.16 -6.00
C ASN A 89 -3.30 -12.35 -4.97
N ALA A 90 -3.52 -11.38 -4.08
CA ALA A 90 -4.60 -11.45 -3.10
C ALA A 90 -5.98 -11.42 -3.77
N TYR A 91 -6.14 -10.55 -4.77
CA TYR A 91 -7.38 -10.37 -5.53
C TYR A 91 -7.76 -11.63 -6.30
N GLU A 92 -6.82 -12.18 -7.08
CA GLU A 92 -7.04 -13.45 -7.80
C GLU A 92 -7.23 -14.62 -6.83
N GLY A 93 -6.46 -14.64 -5.73
CA GLY A 93 -6.57 -15.66 -4.69
C GLY A 93 -7.98 -15.77 -4.13
N TYR A 94 -8.59 -14.64 -3.75
CA TYR A 94 -9.96 -14.60 -3.26
C TYR A 94 -10.98 -14.99 -4.36
N LEU A 95 -10.86 -14.40 -5.55
CA LEU A 95 -11.82 -14.61 -6.64
C LEU A 95 -11.75 -16.01 -7.28
N SER A 96 -10.62 -16.71 -7.13
CA SER A 96 -10.49 -18.10 -7.57
C SER A 96 -11.42 -19.05 -6.81
N LYS A 97 -11.78 -18.69 -5.57
CA LYS A 97 -12.67 -19.47 -4.69
C LYS A 97 -14.08 -18.90 -4.66
N ASN A 98 -14.22 -17.59 -4.86
CA ASN A 98 -15.46 -16.85 -4.67
C ASN A 98 -15.87 -16.16 -5.97
N LYS A 99 -16.93 -16.67 -6.63
CA LYS A 99 -17.51 -16.03 -7.81
C LYS A 99 -18.20 -14.73 -7.40
N LYS A 100 -17.78 -13.61 -7.98
CA LYS A 100 -18.29 -12.28 -7.71
C LYS A 100 -18.71 -11.56 -8.99
N ASN A 101 -19.75 -10.74 -8.91
CA ASN A 101 -20.14 -9.84 -9.98
C ASN A 101 -19.20 -8.62 -10.05
N LEU A 102 -19.35 -7.77 -11.07
CA LEU A 102 -18.44 -6.63 -11.29
C LEU A 102 -18.40 -5.64 -10.11
N GLU A 103 -19.54 -5.35 -9.48
CA GLU A 103 -19.58 -4.39 -8.36
C GLU A 103 -18.95 -4.98 -7.09
N GLU A 104 -19.18 -6.25 -6.82
CA GLU A 104 -18.47 -6.97 -5.76
C GLU A 104 -16.96 -7.00 -6.02
N LYS A 105 -16.53 -7.27 -7.26
CA LYS A 105 -15.09 -7.26 -7.64
C LYS A 105 -14.44 -5.89 -7.40
N LYS A 106 -15.12 -4.79 -7.74
CA LYS A 106 -14.63 -3.43 -7.44
C LYS A 106 -14.47 -3.21 -5.93
N GLU A 107 -15.40 -3.74 -5.13
CA GLU A 107 -15.31 -3.65 -3.67
C GLU A 107 -14.16 -4.49 -3.11
N VAL A 108 -13.93 -5.71 -3.64
CA VAL A 108 -12.74 -6.53 -3.33
C VAL A 108 -11.46 -5.76 -3.64
N PHE A 109 -11.36 -5.16 -4.82
CA PHE A 109 -10.21 -4.35 -5.23
C PHE A 109 -9.97 -3.18 -4.26
N LYS A 110 -11.03 -2.44 -3.90
CA LYS A 110 -10.96 -1.33 -2.94
C LYS A 110 -10.49 -1.79 -1.57
N LEU A 111 -10.99 -2.92 -1.07
CA LEU A 111 -10.56 -3.49 0.22
C LEU A 111 -9.08 -3.85 0.21
N ILE A 112 -8.60 -4.51 -0.84
CA ILE A 112 -7.19 -4.89 -0.97
C ILE A 112 -6.28 -3.66 -1.11
N LEU A 113 -6.69 -2.66 -1.89
CA LEU A 113 -5.98 -1.39 -1.98
C LEU A 113 -5.90 -0.68 -0.63
N SER A 114 -7.00 -0.62 0.13
CA SER A 114 -6.96 -0.05 1.49
C SER A 114 -6.04 -0.86 2.40
N ARG A 115 -6.08 -2.20 2.31
CA ARG A 115 -5.26 -3.11 3.12
C ARG A 115 -3.77 -3.03 2.81
N SER A 116 -3.39 -2.64 1.60
CA SER A 116 -1.98 -2.41 1.28
C SER A 116 -1.41 -1.22 2.04
N MET A 117 -2.25 -0.30 2.54
CA MET A 117 -1.84 0.90 3.28
C MET A 117 -2.25 0.91 4.76
N GLN A 118 -3.26 0.13 5.15
CA GLN A 118 -3.86 0.16 6.50
C GLN A 118 -3.96 -1.24 7.11
N SER A 119 -4.15 -1.32 8.43
CA SER A 119 -4.42 -2.61 9.09
C SER A 119 -5.76 -3.21 8.62
N THR A 120 -5.98 -4.50 8.88
CA THR A 120 -7.28 -5.15 8.61
C THR A 120 -8.41 -4.45 9.38
N GLU A 121 -8.19 -4.16 10.65
CA GLU A 121 -9.16 -3.50 11.53
C GLU A 121 -9.51 -2.10 11.04
N GLU A 122 -8.50 -1.32 10.65
CA GLU A 122 -8.70 0.03 10.09
C GLU A 122 -9.42 -0.03 8.74
N THR A 123 -9.05 -0.98 7.88
CA THR A 123 -9.68 -1.16 6.56
C THR A 123 -11.17 -1.46 6.70
N ILE A 124 -11.55 -2.37 7.59
CA ILE A 124 -12.96 -2.71 7.85
C ILE A 124 -13.71 -1.50 8.43
N LYS A 125 -13.10 -0.79 9.37
CA LYS A 125 -13.70 0.38 10.02
C LYS A 125 -13.94 1.53 9.04
N ASN A 126 -13.02 1.74 8.10
CA ASN A 126 -13.02 2.90 7.20
C ASN A 126 -13.69 2.61 5.85
N THR A 127 -14.02 1.35 5.55
CA THR A 127 -14.67 0.98 4.28
C THR A 127 -16.18 0.90 4.46
N ASP A 128 -16.90 1.74 3.71
CA ASP A 128 -18.34 1.59 3.49
C ASP A 128 -18.59 0.40 2.55
N LEU A 129 -18.91 -0.77 3.13
CA LEU A 129 -19.24 -1.99 2.40
C LEU A 129 -20.67 -1.89 1.84
N LYS A 130 -20.81 -2.03 0.53
CA LYS A 130 -22.10 -1.95 -0.17
C LYS A 130 -22.53 -3.26 -0.76
N TYR A 131 -21.57 -4.09 -1.19
CA TYR A 131 -21.82 -5.31 -1.94
C TYR A 131 -21.36 -6.56 -1.21
N LEU A 132 -20.35 -6.47 -0.35
CA LEU A 132 -19.84 -7.59 0.44
C LEU A 132 -20.40 -7.55 1.87
N SER A 133 -20.57 -8.74 2.45
CA SER A 133 -20.78 -8.88 3.90
C SER A 133 -19.48 -8.54 4.65
N LYS A 134 -19.59 -8.33 5.96
CA LYS A 134 -18.41 -8.13 6.80
C LYS A 134 -17.51 -9.37 6.80
N GLU A 135 -18.12 -10.56 6.84
CA GLU A 135 -17.42 -11.84 6.81
C GLU A 135 -16.66 -12.02 5.48
N ASP A 136 -17.28 -11.68 4.35
CA ASP A 136 -16.62 -11.70 3.04
C ASP A 136 -15.46 -10.70 3.00
N ALA A 137 -15.63 -9.50 3.57
CA ALA A 137 -14.57 -8.50 3.64
C ALA A 137 -13.39 -8.98 4.51
N GLU A 138 -13.66 -9.58 5.66
CA GLU A 138 -12.63 -10.20 6.50
C GLU A 138 -11.89 -11.32 5.76
N GLU A 139 -12.61 -12.14 5.00
CA GLU A 139 -12.01 -13.17 4.15
C GLU A 139 -11.11 -12.54 3.07
N VAL A 140 -11.59 -11.53 2.33
CA VAL A 140 -10.80 -10.79 1.32
C VAL A 140 -9.49 -10.30 1.91
N LEU A 141 -9.55 -9.65 3.07
CA LEU A 141 -8.39 -9.06 3.73
C LEU A 141 -7.38 -10.10 4.21
N SER A 142 -7.82 -11.34 4.46
CA SER A 142 -6.94 -12.45 4.83
C SER A 142 -6.02 -12.91 3.70
N PHE A 143 -6.35 -12.62 2.43
CA PHE A 143 -5.50 -12.95 1.28
C PHE A 143 -4.31 -11.99 1.12
N TYR A 144 -4.33 -10.82 1.75
CA TYR A 144 -3.20 -9.89 1.77
C TYR A 144 -2.44 -9.99 3.10
N THR A 145 -1.37 -10.77 3.11
CA THR A 145 -0.62 -11.10 4.34
C THR A 145 0.52 -10.13 4.64
N ASN A 146 0.82 -9.22 3.73
CA ASN A 146 1.96 -8.32 3.87
C ASN A 146 1.66 -7.15 4.82
N VAL A 147 2.71 -6.62 5.42
CA VAL A 147 2.65 -5.45 6.31
C VAL A 147 2.15 -4.25 5.49
N PRO A 148 1.13 -3.51 5.96
CA PRO A 148 0.68 -2.33 5.26
C PRO A 148 1.81 -1.29 5.12
N LYS A 149 1.85 -0.63 3.97
CA LYS A 149 2.84 0.37 3.59
C LYS A 149 2.11 1.64 3.16
N PRO A 150 1.82 2.57 4.09
CA PRO A 150 1.19 3.84 3.77
C PRO A 150 2.00 4.64 2.75
N LEU A 151 1.31 5.47 1.96
CA LEU A 151 1.96 6.38 1.01
C LEU A 151 2.79 7.44 1.75
N THR A 152 3.95 7.77 1.18
CA THR A 152 4.72 8.93 1.61
C THR A 152 4.21 10.18 0.89
N VAL A 153 3.84 11.20 1.66
CA VAL A 153 3.34 12.47 1.13
C VAL A 153 4.32 13.58 1.46
N GLU A 154 4.81 14.27 0.43
CA GLU A 154 5.66 15.45 0.59
C GLU A 154 4.78 16.72 0.60
N HIS A 155 4.85 17.47 1.70
CA HIS A 155 4.23 18.80 1.78
C HIS A 155 5.17 19.82 1.13
N LYS A 156 4.75 20.41 0.01
CA LYS A 156 5.44 21.53 -0.64
C LYS A 156 4.89 22.86 -0.16
#